data_AF-I7FUD5-F1
#
_entry.id   AF-I7FUD5-F1
#
_cell.length_a   1.000
_cell.length_b   1.000
_cell.length_c   1.000
_cell.angle_alpha   90.00
_cell.angle_beta   90.00
_cell.angle_gamma   90.00
#
_symmetry.space_group_name_H-M   'P 1'
#
loop_
_entity.id
_entity.type
_entity.pdbx_description
1 polymer ?
#
loop_
_entity_poly.entity_id
_entity_poly.type
_entity_poly.pdbx_seq_one_letter_code
_entity_poly.pdbx_strand_id
1 'polypeptide(L)'
;MDPDSTSPEGARALVTLLRDHGVDVITATGIDDVERDARPGTLLVAAQTLFLSGDDQLERLSQVPGDLLLVEPTTKTREKLAPAIRPDDAAAFGGGEPDCDLPEARRAGETQLGLSNTFRAAGDIPVQRCYDGAVVRYRDGNRTVTVVGTAEFMSNSGLLKEGNAALAMNLAGDRDRVIWYSPQKFEGTSTGDRKLSDLMPDQVRWIVLQLCVVVALFALWQARRLGPLVAESLPVVVRASETVEGRGKLYRSHRARDRAADALRTATLQRLLPRLGLTAQADQAAVAAAVAVRCGQDSQTVGYTLFGPPPGTDDELVHLAHRLDDIERQVAHS
;
A
#
# COMPACT_ATOMS: atom_id res chain seq x y z
N MET A 1 -21.94 -21.06 -9.41
CA MET A 1 -22.90 -21.34 -10.51
C MET A 1 -22.18 -21.46 -11.86
N ASP A 2 -20.99 -22.06 -11.89
CA ASP A 2 -20.26 -22.35 -13.12
C ASP A 2 -20.89 -23.57 -13.82
N PRO A 3 -21.31 -23.47 -15.10
CA PRO A 3 -21.95 -24.56 -15.83
C PRO A 3 -21.07 -25.80 -16.05
N ASP A 4 -19.74 -25.69 -15.94
CA ASP A 4 -18.81 -26.80 -16.14
C ASP A 4 -18.29 -27.40 -14.82
N SER A 5 -18.56 -26.73 -13.69
CA SER A 5 -18.12 -27.17 -12.37
C SER A 5 -19.00 -28.25 -11.75
N THR A 6 -18.36 -29.31 -11.25
CA THR A 6 -18.97 -30.37 -10.43
C THR A 6 -18.95 -30.07 -8.94
N SER A 7 -18.44 -28.91 -8.49
CA SER A 7 -18.46 -28.53 -7.07
C SER A 7 -19.91 -28.34 -6.58
N PRO A 8 -20.18 -28.37 -5.26
CA PRO A 8 -21.52 -28.13 -4.71
C PRO A 8 -22.18 -26.85 -5.25
N GLU A 9 -21.41 -25.78 -5.41
CA GLU A 9 -21.84 -24.46 -5.87
C GLU A 9 -21.87 -24.33 -7.41
N GLY A 10 -21.42 -25.35 -8.14
CA GLY A 10 -21.49 -25.43 -9.61
C GLY A 10 -22.91 -25.65 -10.13
N ALA A 11 -23.09 -25.57 -11.46
CA ALA A 11 -24.39 -25.77 -12.12
C ALA A 11 -24.38 -26.91 -13.16
N ARG A 12 -23.30 -27.70 -13.23
CA ARG A 12 -23.13 -28.76 -14.23
C ARG A 12 -24.23 -29.81 -14.21
N ALA A 13 -24.76 -30.16 -13.04
CA ALA A 13 -25.86 -31.12 -12.93
C ALA A 13 -27.11 -30.59 -13.64
N LEU A 14 -27.52 -29.35 -13.37
CA LEU A 14 -28.67 -28.73 -14.02
C LEU A 14 -28.47 -28.58 -15.54
N VAL A 15 -27.29 -28.11 -15.96
CA VAL A 15 -26.96 -27.97 -17.39
C VAL A 15 -27.02 -29.31 -18.11
N THR A 16 -26.56 -30.39 -17.47
CA THR A 16 -26.64 -31.74 -18.03
C THR A 16 -28.10 -32.19 -18.14
N LEU A 17 -28.90 -31.99 -17.09
CA LEU A 17 -30.33 -32.34 -17.11
C LEU A 17 -31.10 -31.58 -18.20
N LEU A 18 -30.83 -30.28 -18.39
CA LEU A 18 -31.45 -29.48 -19.45
C LEU A 18 -31.11 -30.03 -20.84
N ARG A 19 -29.83 -30.36 -21.08
CA ARG A 19 -29.39 -30.96 -22.35
C ARG A 19 -30.02 -32.33 -22.60
N ASP A 20 -30.11 -33.16 -21.56
CA ASP A 20 -30.76 -34.48 -21.64
C ASP A 20 -32.27 -34.36 -21.95
N HIS A 21 -32.90 -33.25 -21.58
CA HIS A 21 -34.29 -32.92 -21.92
C HIS A 21 -34.44 -32.14 -23.24
N GLY A 22 -33.38 -32.08 -24.06
CA GLY A 22 -33.44 -31.52 -25.41
C GLY A 22 -33.25 -30.00 -25.49
N VAL A 23 -32.88 -29.33 -24.40
CA VAL A 23 -32.58 -27.89 -24.40
C VAL A 23 -31.16 -27.66 -24.92
N ASP A 24 -31.01 -26.80 -25.93
CA ASP A 24 -29.72 -26.33 -26.43
C ASP A 24 -29.11 -25.28 -25.47
N VAL A 25 -28.24 -25.75 -24.57
CA VAL A 25 -27.56 -24.90 -23.57
C VAL A 25 -26.19 -24.45 -24.06
N ILE A 26 -26.08 -23.14 -24.32
CA ILE A 26 -24.87 -22.46 -24.76
C ILE A 26 -24.24 -21.75 -23.57
N THR A 27 -23.03 -22.16 -23.22
CA THR A 27 -22.25 -21.53 -22.17
C THR A 27 -21.52 -20.29 -22.72
N ALA A 28 -21.91 -19.11 -22.24
CA ALA A 28 -21.27 -17.85 -22.61
C ALA A 28 -20.20 -17.49 -21.57
N THR A 29 -18.97 -17.23 -22.05
CA THR A 29 -17.83 -16.85 -21.18
C THR A 29 -17.68 -15.35 -21.02
N GLY A 30 -18.29 -14.58 -21.93
CA GLY A 30 -18.33 -13.13 -21.91
C GLY A 30 -19.57 -12.59 -22.62
N ILE A 31 -19.80 -11.29 -22.49
CA ILE A 31 -20.94 -10.63 -23.12
C ILE A 31 -20.96 -10.73 -24.66
N ASP A 32 -19.78 -10.76 -25.30
CA ASP A 32 -19.69 -10.91 -26.76
C ASP A 32 -20.25 -12.26 -27.24
N ASP A 33 -20.11 -13.32 -26.42
CA ASP A 33 -20.74 -14.61 -26.70
C ASP A 33 -22.27 -14.52 -26.59
N VAL A 34 -22.76 -13.82 -25.57
CA VAL A 34 -24.19 -13.59 -25.38
C VAL A 34 -24.79 -12.86 -26.59
N GLU A 35 -24.18 -11.76 -27.01
CA GLU A 35 -24.68 -10.96 -28.15
C GLU A 35 -24.66 -11.74 -29.47
N ARG A 36 -23.63 -12.57 -29.69
CA ARG A 36 -23.50 -13.41 -30.89
C ARG A 36 -24.60 -14.47 -30.97
N ASP A 37 -24.90 -15.11 -29.85
CA ASP A 37 -25.76 -16.29 -29.80
C ASP A 37 -27.23 -15.97 -29.48
N ALA A 38 -27.52 -14.77 -28.94
CA ALA A 38 -28.85 -14.34 -28.59
C ALA A 38 -29.74 -14.04 -29.79
N ARG A 39 -30.97 -14.56 -29.73
CA ARG A 39 -31.99 -14.42 -30.76
C ARG A 39 -33.37 -14.30 -30.10
N PRO A 40 -34.37 -13.72 -30.77
CA PRO A 40 -35.77 -13.82 -30.33
C PRO A 40 -36.15 -15.27 -30.03
N GLY A 41 -36.83 -15.50 -28.90
CA GLY A 41 -37.19 -16.85 -28.45
C GLY A 41 -36.17 -17.52 -27.51
N THR A 42 -34.92 -17.04 -27.46
CA THR A 42 -33.88 -17.56 -26.56
C THR A 42 -34.12 -17.11 -25.12
N LEU A 43 -33.79 -17.94 -24.13
CA LEU A 43 -33.71 -17.55 -22.73
C LEU A 43 -32.25 -17.24 -22.35
N LEU A 44 -31.98 -16.03 -21.85
CA LEU A 44 -30.71 -15.68 -21.23
C LEU A 44 -30.80 -15.92 -19.73
N VAL A 45 -30.00 -16.86 -19.20
CA VAL A 45 -29.79 -17.03 -17.77
C VAL A 45 -28.58 -16.19 -17.37
N ALA A 46 -28.80 -15.16 -16.55
CA ALA A 46 -27.76 -14.33 -16.00
C ALA A 46 -27.58 -14.63 -14.50
N ALA A 47 -26.48 -15.30 -14.16
CA ALA A 47 -26.14 -15.71 -12.79
C ALA A 47 -24.76 -15.17 -12.37
N GLN A 48 -24.41 -15.28 -11.08
CA GLN A 48 -23.18 -14.69 -10.52
C GLN A 48 -23.00 -13.21 -10.86
N THR A 49 -24.10 -12.47 -10.74
CA THR A 49 -24.20 -11.06 -11.08
C THR A 49 -23.26 -10.16 -10.29
N LEU A 50 -22.66 -10.66 -9.21
CA LEU A 50 -21.60 -9.96 -8.46
C LEU A 50 -20.39 -9.61 -9.33
N PHE A 51 -20.12 -10.39 -10.38
CA PHE A 51 -19.06 -10.11 -11.35
C PHE A 51 -19.53 -9.26 -12.55
N LEU A 52 -20.83 -8.94 -12.62
CA LEU A 52 -21.45 -8.05 -13.63
C LEU A 52 -21.57 -6.62 -13.09
N SER A 53 -20.43 -5.95 -12.91
CA SER A 53 -20.38 -4.60 -12.31
C SER A 53 -20.15 -3.47 -13.32
N GLY A 54 -19.77 -3.76 -14.57
CA GLY A 54 -19.52 -2.75 -15.60
C GLY A 54 -20.81 -2.16 -16.16
N ASP A 55 -20.94 -0.83 -16.19
CA ASP A 55 -22.14 -0.17 -16.70
C ASP A 55 -22.38 -0.43 -18.20
N ASP A 56 -21.31 -0.44 -19.00
CA ASP A 56 -21.35 -0.78 -20.42
C ASP A 56 -21.87 -2.21 -20.66
N GLN A 57 -21.39 -3.15 -19.86
CA GLN A 57 -21.80 -4.55 -19.94
C GLN A 57 -23.28 -4.74 -19.59
N LEU A 58 -23.76 -4.08 -18.53
CA LEU A 58 -25.18 -4.15 -18.17
C LEU A 58 -26.08 -3.43 -19.20
N GLU A 59 -25.61 -2.32 -19.77
CA GLU A 59 -26.30 -1.64 -20.87
C GLU A 59 -26.45 -2.57 -22.07
N ARG A 60 -25.36 -3.17 -22.53
CA ARG A 60 -25.35 -4.14 -23.63
C ARG A 60 -26.27 -5.34 -23.34
N LEU A 61 -26.22 -5.94 -22.15
CA LEU A 61 -27.12 -7.03 -21.75
C LEU A 61 -28.61 -6.64 -21.77
N SER A 62 -28.93 -5.38 -21.47
CA SER A 62 -30.31 -4.88 -21.52
C SER A 62 -30.87 -4.82 -22.95
N GLN A 63 -29.99 -4.66 -23.95
CA GLN A 63 -30.33 -4.57 -25.36
C GLN A 63 -30.39 -5.92 -26.07
N VAL A 64 -29.88 -6.99 -25.44
CA VAL A 64 -29.90 -8.36 -25.98
C VAL A 64 -31.34 -8.86 -26.16
N PRO A 65 -31.72 -9.41 -27.34
CA PRO A 65 -33.05 -9.96 -27.57
C PRO A 65 -33.26 -11.30 -26.83
N GLY A 66 -34.53 -11.63 -26.56
CA GLY A 66 -34.91 -12.86 -25.87
C GLY A 66 -35.29 -12.62 -24.41
N ASP A 67 -35.72 -13.66 -23.72
CA ASP A 67 -36.18 -13.57 -22.33
C ASP A 67 -35.01 -13.53 -21.35
N LEU A 68 -35.26 -13.03 -20.14
CA LEU A 68 -34.25 -12.93 -19.08
C LEU A 68 -34.68 -13.75 -17.87
N LEU A 69 -33.81 -14.66 -17.44
CA LEU A 69 -33.85 -15.25 -16.11
C LEU A 69 -32.65 -14.71 -15.32
N LEU A 70 -32.92 -13.80 -14.41
CA LEU A 70 -31.91 -13.16 -13.57
C LEU A 70 -31.85 -13.86 -12.21
N VAL A 71 -30.71 -14.46 -11.89
CA VAL A 71 -30.54 -15.32 -10.71
C VAL A 71 -29.70 -14.58 -9.68
N GLU A 72 -30.30 -14.34 -8.51
CA GLU A 72 -29.70 -13.63 -7.38
C GLU A 72 -28.97 -12.34 -7.81
N PRO A 73 -29.69 -11.36 -8.37
CA PRO A 73 -29.06 -10.13 -8.82
C PRO A 73 -28.54 -9.28 -7.68
N THR A 74 -27.35 -8.70 -7.86
CA THR A 74 -26.94 -7.55 -7.04
C THR A 74 -27.88 -6.36 -7.29
N THR A 75 -27.91 -5.41 -6.35
CA THR A 75 -28.71 -4.19 -6.46
C THR A 75 -28.53 -3.47 -7.79
N LYS A 76 -27.27 -3.31 -8.23
CA LYS A 76 -26.92 -2.62 -9.49
C LYS A 76 -27.44 -3.37 -10.71
N THR A 77 -27.22 -4.68 -10.77
CA THR A 77 -27.71 -5.51 -11.87
C THR A 77 -29.24 -5.52 -11.95
N ARG A 78 -29.93 -5.63 -10.81
CA ARG A 78 -31.40 -5.53 -10.73
C ARG A 78 -31.90 -4.19 -11.25
N GLU A 79 -31.33 -3.07 -10.79
CA GLU A 79 -31.78 -1.73 -11.23
C GLU A 79 -31.68 -1.52 -12.73
N LYS A 80 -30.66 -2.11 -13.35
CA LYS A 80 -30.42 -1.97 -14.78
C LYS A 80 -31.21 -2.96 -15.63
N LEU A 81 -31.28 -4.22 -15.24
CA LEU A 81 -31.87 -5.30 -16.05
C LEU A 81 -33.31 -5.67 -15.63
N ALA A 82 -33.74 -5.27 -14.43
CA ALA A 82 -35.06 -5.54 -13.91
C ALA A 82 -35.68 -4.32 -13.17
N PRO A 83 -35.82 -3.15 -13.83
CA PRO A 83 -36.23 -1.91 -13.17
C PRO A 83 -37.68 -1.90 -12.65
N ALA A 84 -38.54 -2.80 -13.14
CA ALA A 84 -39.94 -2.88 -12.73
C ALA A 84 -40.15 -3.48 -11.32
N ILE A 85 -39.10 -4.03 -10.72
CA ILE A 85 -39.15 -4.64 -9.39
C ILE A 85 -38.23 -3.92 -8.41
N ARG A 86 -38.56 -3.99 -7.13
CA ARG A 86 -37.72 -3.53 -6.02
C ARG A 86 -37.68 -4.55 -4.89
N PRO A 87 -36.62 -4.54 -4.06
CA PRO A 87 -36.58 -5.38 -2.87
C PRO A 87 -37.85 -5.18 -2.02
N ASP A 88 -38.37 -6.28 -1.49
CA ASP A 88 -39.44 -6.31 -0.50
C ASP A 88 -38.84 -6.80 0.82
N ASP A 89 -38.98 -6.03 1.90
CA ASP A 89 -38.35 -6.27 3.21
C ASP A 89 -36.87 -6.75 3.16
N ALA A 90 -36.29 -7.14 4.31
CA ALA A 90 -34.98 -7.78 4.36
C ALA A 90 -35.16 -9.30 4.15
N ALA A 91 -34.19 -9.95 3.48
CA ALA A 91 -34.23 -11.34 3.03
C ALA A 91 -35.10 -12.27 3.89
N ALA A 92 -36.09 -12.91 3.24
CA ALA A 92 -36.99 -13.88 3.86
C ALA A 92 -36.51 -15.32 3.61
N PHE A 93 -37.06 -16.26 4.36
CA PHE A 93 -36.99 -17.66 3.97
C PHE A 93 -37.96 -17.88 2.81
N GLY A 94 -37.44 -17.90 1.58
CA GLY A 94 -38.22 -18.26 0.40
C GLY A 94 -38.45 -19.76 0.32
N GLY A 95 -39.58 -20.15 -0.26
CA GLY A 95 -39.98 -21.55 -0.44
C GLY A 95 -41.42 -21.80 -0.01
N GLY A 96 -41.76 -23.05 0.27
CA GLY A 96 -43.13 -23.48 0.54
C GLY A 96 -43.94 -23.71 -0.74
N GLU A 97 -45.27 -23.80 -0.63
CA GLU A 97 -46.16 -23.90 -1.78
C GLU A 97 -46.19 -22.59 -2.58
N PRO A 98 -46.39 -22.66 -3.91
CA PRO A 98 -46.46 -21.47 -4.75
C PRO A 98 -47.79 -20.72 -4.53
N ASP A 99 -47.71 -19.47 -4.09
CA ASP A 99 -48.82 -18.52 -3.88
C ASP A 99 -49.23 -17.78 -5.17
N CYS A 100 -49.11 -18.45 -6.33
CA CYS A 100 -49.24 -17.81 -7.64
C CYS A 100 -49.72 -18.76 -8.76
N ASP A 101 -50.10 -18.17 -9.89
CA ASP A 101 -50.52 -18.90 -11.11
C ASP A 101 -49.39 -19.21 -12.11
N LEU A 102 -48.12 -18.98 -11.74
CA LEU A 102 -46.98 -19.23 -12.62
C LEU A 102 -46.87 -20.75 -12.90
N PRO A 103 -47.01 -21.23 -14.16
CA PRO A 103 -47.03 -22.66 -14.46
C PRO A 103 -45.79 -23.40 -13.98
N GLU A 104 -44.62 -22.79 -14.09
CA GLU A 104 -43.33 -23.34 -13.69
C GLU A 104 -43.24 -23.56 -12.17
N ALA A 105 -43.76 -22.62 -11.39
CA ALA A 105 -43.83 -22.72 -9.93
C ALA A 105 -44.89 -23.76 -9.51
N ARG A 106 -46.07 -23.74 -10.14
CA ARG A 106 -47.13 -24.72 -9.82
C ARG A 106 -46.75 -26.15 -10.13
N ARG A 107 -46.01 -26.39 -11.22
CA ARG A 107 -45.48 -27.73 -11.54
C ARG A 107 -44.34 -28.15 -10.61
N ALA A 108 -43.56 -27.20 -10.10
CA ALA A 108 -42.53 -27.48 -9.11
C ALA A 108 -43.13 -27.83 -7.74
N GLY A 109 -44.27 -27.21 -7.39
CA GLY A 109 -44.93 -27.41 -6.11
C GLY A 109 -44.14 -26.76 -4.98
N GLU A 110 -44.09 -27.43 -3.83
CA GLU A 110 -43.34 -26.99 -2.67
C GLU A 110 -41.83 -26.93 -2.97
N THR A 111 -41.18 -25.83 -2.61
CA THR A 111 -39.73 -25.63 -2.84
C THR A 111 -38.98 -25.23 -1.57
N GLN A 112 -37.69 -25.56 -1.51
CA GLN A 112 -36.81 -25.18 -0.40
C GLN A 112 -35.70 -24.23 -0.89
N LEU A 113 -36.06 -22.94 -1.07
CA LEU A 113 -35.16 -21.90 -1.56
C LEU A 113 -34.25 -21.32 -0.46
N GLY A 114 -34.58 -21.55 0.82
CA GLY A 114 -33.78 -21.06 1.94
C GLY A 114 -33.80 -19.53 2.02
N LEU A 115 -32.70 -18.92 2.46
CA LEU A 115 -32.60 -17.46 2.50
C LEU A 115 -32.61 -16.89 1.07
N SER A 116 -33.60 -16.03 0.79
CA SER A 116 -33.82 -15.48 -0.55
C SER A 116 -34.12 -13.99 -0.48
N ASN A 117 -33.62 -13.24 -1.47
CA ASN A 117 -34.10 -11.88 -1.69
C ASN A 117 -35.52 -11.93 -2.25
N THR A 118 -36.45 -11.21 -1.64
CA THR A 118 -37.82 -11.11 -2.15
C THR A 118 -38.02 -9.78 -2.85
N PHE A 119 -38.92 -9.78 -3.83
CA PHE A 119 -39.17 -8.62 -4.67
C PHE A 119 -40.66 -8.33 -4.81
N ARG A 120 -40.96 -7.06 -5.08
CA ARG A 120 -42.30 -6.57 -5.42
C ARG A 120 -42.25 -5.53 -6.53
N ALA A 121 -43.41 -5.20 -7.07
CA ALA A 121 -43.54 -4.15 -8.08
C ALA A 121 -42.99 -2.80 -7.57
N ALA A 122 -42.20 -2.13 -8.41
CA ALA A 122 -41.68 -0.79 -8.18
C ALA A 122 -42.58 0.31 -8.82
N GLY A 123 -43.50 -0.06 -9.71
CA GLY A 123 -44.43 0.84 -10.40
C GLY A 123 -45.69 0.11 -10.86
N ASP A 124 -46.28 0.57 -11.96
CA ASP A 124 -47.60 0.10 -12.43
C ASP A 124 -47.55 -1.18 -13.28
N ILE A 125 -46.35 -1.64 -13.65
CA ILE A 125 -46.19 -2.89 -14.41
C ILE A 125 -46.66 -4.05 -13.52
N PRO A 126 -47.64 -4.87 -13.96
CA PRO A 126 -48.06 -6.03 -13.20
C PRO A 126 -46.91 -7.04 -13.04
N VAL A 127 -46.59 -7.36 -11.78
CA VAL A 127 -45.56 -8.34 -11.42
C VAL A 127 -46.25 -9.52 -10.75
N GLN A 128 -46.11 -10.71 -11.33
CA GLN A 128 -46.49 -11.95 -10.67
C GLN A 128 -45.41 -12.33 -9.67
N ARG A 129 -45.81 -12.63 -8.43
CA ARG A 129 -44.93 -13.03 -7.33
C ARG A 129 -45.28 -14.45 -6.92
N CYS A 130 -44.28 -15.28 -6.67
CA CYS A 130 -44.41 -16.63 -6.17
C CYS A 130 -43.39 -16.86 -5.04
N TYR A 131 -43.70 -17.77 -4.13
CA TYR A 131 -42.90 -18.10 -2.95
C TYR A 131 -42.57 -16.83 -2.15
N ASP A 132 -43.62 -16.08 -1.77
CA ASP A 132 -43.54 -14.78 -1.06
C ASP A 132 -42.78 -13.67 -1.82
N GLY A 133 -42.61 -13.85 -3.13
CA GLY A 133 -41.85 -12.94 -4.00
C GLY A 133 -40.37 -13.29 -4.13
N ALA A 134 -39.94 -14.47 -3.69
CA ALA A 134 -38.61 -15.00 -4.00
C ALA A 134 -38.46 -15.31 -5.51
N VAL A 135 -39.56 -15.58 -6.21
CA VAL A 135 -39.62 -15.63 -7.66
C VAL A 135 -40.60 -14.57 -8.15
N VAL A 136 -40.16 -13.72 -9.07
CA VAL A 136 -41.03 -12.73 -9.69
C VAL A 136 -40.93 -12.78 -11.21
N ARG A 137 -42.05 -12.57 -11.89
CA ARG A 137 -42.11 -12.50 -13.35
C ARG A 137 -42.96 -11.32 -13.79
N TYR A 138 -42.47 -10.62 -14.79
CA TYR A 138 -43.24 -9.57 -15.47
C TYR A 138 -42.85 -9.49 -16.94
N ARG A 139 -43.64 -8.73 -17.70
CA ARG A 139 -43.40 -8.50 -19.12
C ARG A 139 -42.86 -7.09 -19.33
N ASP A 140 -41.75 -6.98 -20.04
CA ASP A 140 -41.12 -5.73 -20.46
C ASP A 140 -41.13 -5.65 -21.99
N GLY A 141 -42.15 -4.97 -22.54
CA GLY A 141 -42.43 -4.96 -23.97
C GLY A 141 -42.67 -6.37 -24.53
N ASN A 142 -41.72 -6.87 -25.34
CA ASN A 142 -41.76 -8.21 -25.93
C ASN A 142 -40.95 -9.26 -25.16
N ARG A 143 -40.25 -8.85 -24.10
CA ARG A 143 -39.38 -9.69 -23.27
C ARG A 143 -40.12 -10.11 -22.00
N THR A 144 -40.02 -11.37 -21.62
CA THR A 144 -40.37 -11.81 -20.28
C THR A 144 -39.13 -11.72 -19.40
N VAL A 145 -39.25 -11.06 -18.24
CA VAL A 145 -38.20 -10.98 -17.23
C VAL A 145 -38.64 -11.76 -16.01
N THR A 146 -37.86 -12.77 -15.65
CA THR A 146 -38.02 -13.56 -14.43
C THR A 146 -36.82 -13.31 -13.54
N VAL A 147 -37.06 -13.05 -12.25
CA VAL A 147 -35.99 -12.84 -11.26
C VAL A 147 -36.20 -13.81 -10.11
N VAL A 148 -35.11 -14.47 -9.69
CA VAL A 148 -35.11 -15.37 -8.53
C VAL A 148 -34.13 -14.84 -7.48
N GLY A 149 -34.58 -14.84 -6.23
CA GLY A 149 -33.89 -14.23 -5.09
C GLY A 149 -32.63 -14.93 -4.59
N THR A 150 -32.40 -16.16 -5.05
CA THR A 150 -31.30 -17.03 -4.62
C THR A 150 -30.79 -17.85 -5.81
N ALA A 151 -29.51 -18.14 -5.84
CA ALA A 151 -28.91 -19.07 -6.79
C ALA A 151 -28.89 -20.52 -6.28
N GLU A 152 -29.16 -20.75 -4.99
CA GLU A 152 -28.94 -22.05 -4.36
C GLU A 152 -29.75 -23.16 -5.04
N PHE A 153 -31.01 -22.90 -5.42
CA PHE A 153 -31.89 -23.88 -6.05
C PHE A 153 -31.40 -24.44 -7.40
N MET A 154 -30.48 -23.74 -8.07
CA MET A 154 -29.88 -24.17 -9.33
C MET A 154 -28.48 -24.78 -9.16
N SER A 155 -27.92 -24.72 -7.95
CA SER A 155 -26.60 -25.30 -7.64
C SER A 155 -26.66 -26.81 -7.52
N ASN A 156 -25.57 -27.50 -7.81
CA ASN A 156 -25.48 -28.96 -7.72
C ASN A 156 -25.95 -29.51 -6.36
N SER A 157 -25.62 -28.84 -5.24
CA SER A 157 -26.10 -29.23 -3.92
C SER A 157 -27.56 -28.86 -3.66
N GLY A 158 -28.03 -27.75 -4.21
CA GLY A 158 -29.39 -27.26 -3.97
C GLY A 158 -30.47 -27.97 -4.77
N LEU A 159 -30.13 -28.61 -5.90
CA LEU A 159 -31.05 -29.40 -6.71
C LEU A 159 -31.67 -30.57 -5.95
N LEU A 160 -30.97 -31.12 -4.95
CA LEU A 160 -31.44 -32.26 -4.15
C LEU A 160 -32.50 -31.87 -3.11
N LYS A 161 -32.67 -30.57 -2.85
CA LYS A 161 -33.72 -30.10 -1.95
C LYS A 161 -35.08 -30.17 -2.65
N GLU A 162 -36.12 -30.32 -1.86
CA GLU A 162 -37.50 -30.48 -2.34
C GLU A 162 -37.90 -29.37 -3.31
N GLY A 163 -38.50 -29.77 -4.44
CA GLY A 163 -38.97 -28.91 -5.52
C GLY A 163 -37.91 -28.13 -6.32
N ASN A 164 -36.69 -27.97 -5.80
CA ASN A 164 -35.68 -27.08 -6.41
C ASN A 164 -35.28 -27.52 -7.82
N ALA A 165 -35.03 -28.82 -8.04
CA ALA A 165 -34.73 -29.32 -9.38
C ALA A 165 -35.90 -29.10 -10.35
N ALA A 166 -37.14 -29.31 -9.89
CA ALA A 166 -38.31 -29.09 -10.73
C ALA A 166 -38.47 -27.60 -11.09
N LEU A 167 -38.31 -26.69 -10.12
CA LEU A 167 -38.36 -25.26 -10.36
C LEU A 167 -37.23 -24.81 -11.30
N ALA A 168 -36.00 -25.26 -11.07
CA ALA A 168 -34.85 -24.94 -11.89
C ALA A 168 -35.02 -25.41 -13.34
N MET A 169 -35.48 -26.66 -13.53
CA MET A 169 -35.77 -27.22 -14.86
C MET A 169 -36.93 -26.49 -15.55
N ASN A 170 -38.00 -26.18 -14.83
CA ASN A 170 -39.15 -25.49 -15.40
C ASN A 170 -38.81 -24.04 -15.81
N LEU A 171 -38.03 -23.32 -15.00
CA LEU A 171 -37.64 -21.94 -15.29
C LEU A 171 -36.57 -21.83 -16.38
N ALA A 172 -35.52 -22.65 -16.29
CA ALA A 172 -34.43 -22.62 -17.26
C ALA A 172 -34.78 -23.36 -18.56
N GLY A 173 -35.67 -24.36 -18.51
CA GLY A 173 -36.11 -25.15 -19.66
C GLY A 173 -37.38 -24.66 -20.33
N ASP A 174 -37.89 -23.46 -20.02
CA ASP A 174 -39.07 -22.89 -20.68
C ASP A 174 -38.86 -22.65 -22.19
N ARG A 175 -37.60 -22.60 -22.63
CA ARG A 175 -37.21 -22.40 -24.03
C ARG A 175 -36.27 -23.49 -24.52
N ASP A 176 -36.39 -23.83 -25.80
CA ASP A 176 -35.55 -24.82 -26.47
C ASP A 176 -34.07 -24.40 -26.54
N ARG A 177 -33.78 -23.10 -26.41
CA ARG A 177 -32.41 -22.54 -26.45
C ARG A 177 -32.16 -21.64 -25.24
N VAL A 178 -31.10 -21.94 -24.53
CA VAL A 178 -30.68 -21.23 -23.31
C VAL A 178 -29.24 -20.76 -23.45
N ILE A 179 -29.01 -19.48 -23.21
CA ILE A 179 -27.66 -18.95 -23.03
C ILE A 179 -27.40 -18.88 -21.54
N TRP A 180 -26.46 -19.70 -21.08
CA TRP A 180 -26.01 -19.71 -19.70
C TRP A 180 -24.84 -18.74 -19.53
N TYR A 181 -25.13 -17.57 -18.97
CA TYR A 181 -24.14 -16.54 -18.72
C TYR A 181 -23.88 -16.37 -17.23
N SER A 182 -22.73 -16.90 -16.79
CA SER A 182 -22.28 -16.81 -15.40
C SER A 182 -20.79 -16.47 -15.38
N PRO A 183 -20.42 -15.18 -15.33
CA PRO A 183 -19.02 -14.80 -15.17
C PRO A 183 -18.47 -15.31 -13.84
N GLN A 184 -17.24 -15.83 -13.85
CA GLN A 184 -16.51 -16.25 -12.64
C GLN A 184 -15.49 -15.21 -12.16
N LYS A 185 -15.33 -14.13 -12.92
CA LYS A 185 -14.33 -13.07 -12.72
C LYS A 185 -14.91 -11.75 -13.22
N PHE A 186 -14.45 -10.63 -12.68
CA PHE A 186 -14.81 -9.32 -13.19
C PHE A 186 -14.34 -9.17 -14.65
N GLU A 187 -15.30 -9.13 -15.57
CA GLU A 187 -15.04 -8.88 -16.99
C GLU A 187 -14.54 -7.44 -17.16
N GLY A 188 -13.39 -7.30 -17.83
CA GLY A 188 -12.57 -6.07 -17.81
C GLY A 188 -11.07 -6.35 -17.61
N THR A 189 -10.71 -7.59 -17.28
CA THR A 189 -9.34 -8.11 -17.26
C THR A 189 -8.99 -8.84 -18.57
N SER A 190 -9.30 -8.23 -19.72
CA SER A 190 -8.71 -8.69 -20.99
C SER A 190 -7.19 -8.50 -20.90
N THR A 191 -6.47 -9.61 -20.98
CA THR A 191 -5.02 -9.70 -20.97
C THR A 191 -4.51 -9.34 -22.36
N GLY A 192 -4.41 -8.03 -22.63
CA GLY A 192 -3.83 -7.49 -23.86
C GLY A 192 -4.03 -5.98 -23.96
N ASP A 193 -2.96 -5.21 -23.78
CA ASP A 193 -2.83 -3.78 -24.09
C ASP A 193 -3.60 -2.72 -23.27
N ARG A 194 -4.02 -2.99 -22.02
CA ARG A 194 -4.41 -1.90 -21.09
C ARG A 194 -3.21 -1.41 -20.29
N LYS A 195 -2.92 -0.11 -20.38
CA LYS A 195 -1.91 0.55 -19.53
C LYS A 195 -2.41 0.53 -18.08
N LEU A 196 -1.50 0.49 -17.11
CA LEU A 196 -1.84 0.53 -15.67
C LEU A 196 -2.79 1.69 -15.30
N SER A 197 -2.78 2.77 -16.07
CA SER A 197 -3.68 3.91 -15.93
C SER A 197 -5.16 3.62 -16.24
N ASP A 198 -5.46 2.63 -17.09
CA ASP A 198 -6.84 2.26 -17.46
C ASP A 198 -7.51 1.35 -16.43
N LEU A 199 -6.73 0.81 -15.50
CA LEU A 199 -7.21 -0.01 -14.39
C LEU A 199 -7.47 0.82 -13.12
N MET A 200 -7.13 2.11 -13.13
CA MET A 200 -7.35 3.00 -12.01
C MET A 200 -8.75 3.63 -12.09
N PRO A 201 -9.57 3.53 -11.03
CA PRO A 201 -10.86 4.21 -10.94
C PRO A 201 -10.71 5.72 -11.21
N ASP A 202 -11.71 6.35 -11.85
CA ASP A 202 -11.68 7.79 -12.18
C ASP A 202 -11.40 8.68 -10.96
N GLN A 203 -11.77 8.22 -9.76
CA GLN A 203 -11.52 8.89 -8.49
C GLN A 203 -10.02 9.06 -8.21
N VAL A 204 -9.15 8.18 -8.70
CA VAL A 204 -7.71 8.29 -8.43
C VAL A 204 -7.09 9.46 -9.19
N ARG A 205 -7.64 9.86 -10.34
CA ARG A 205 -7.22 11.10 -11.03
C ARG A 205 -7.45 12.32 -10.14
N TRP A 206 -8.57 12.36 -9.41
CA TRP A 206 -8.87 13.42 -8.46
C TRP A 206 -7.93 13.40 -7.25
N ILE A 207 -7.61 12.22 -6.73
CA ILE A 207 -6.64 12.07 -5.62
C ILE A 207 -5.25 12.58 -6.04
N VAL A 208 -4.78 12.20 -7.23
CA VAL A 208 -3.47 12.66 -7.76
C VAL A 208 -3.47 14.17 -7.96
N LEU A 209 -4.55 14.74 -8.51
CA LEU A 209 -4.67 16.18 -8.69
C LEU A 209 -4.64 16.93 -7.35
N GLN A 210 -5.35 16.42 -6.33
CA GLN A 210 -5.30 16.97 -4.97
C GLN A 210 -3.89 16.88 -4.37
N LEU A 211 -3.20 15.75 -4.54
CA LEU A 211 -1.82 15.60 -4.09
C LEU A 211 -0.89 16.63 -4.77
N CYS A 212 -1.02 16.82 -6.08
CA CYS A 212 -0.28 17.84 -6.81
C CYS A 212 -0.56 19.25 -6.27
N VAL A 213 -1.81 19.58 -5.95
CA VAL A 213 -2.18 20.87 -5.34
C VAL A 213 -1.53 21.02 -3.96
N VAL A 214 -1.58 19.99 -3.11
CA VAL A 214 -0.93 20.00 -1.79
C VAL A 214 0.57 20.22 -1.92
N VAL A 215 1.24 19.50 -2.82
CA VAL A 215 2.68 19.67 -3.09
C VAL A 215 2.98 21.07 -3.60
N ALA A 216 2.16 21.62 -4.50
CA ALA A 216 2.34 22.98 -5.02
C ALA A 216 2.17 24.04 -3.92
N LEU A 217 1.16 23.89 -3.06
CA LEU A 217 0.96 24.77 -1.90
C LEU A 217 2.14 24.67 -0.92
N PHE A 218 2.64 23.46 -0.67
CA PHE A 218 3.80 23.23 0.18
C PHE A 218 5.07 23.85 -0.41
N ALA A 219 5.28 23.69 -1.71
CA ALA A 219 6.40 24.29 -2.44
C ALA A 219 6.32 25.82 -2.42
N LEU A 220 5.14 26.41 -2.61
CA LEU A 220 4.93 27.86 -2.50
C LEU A 220 5.15 28.39 -1.08
N TRP A 221 4.73 27.62 -0.07
CA TRP A 221 4.97 27.94 1.34
C TRP A 221 6.46 27.91 1.66
N GLN A 222 7.16 26.85 1.25
CA GLN A 222 8.59 26.68 1.48
C GLN A 222 9.43 27.71 0.69
N ALA A 223 9.03 28.01 -0.55
CA ALA A 223 9.68 29.00 -1.40
C ALA A 223 9.53 30.44 -0.84
N ARG A 224 8.49 30.70 -0.05
CA ARG A 224 8.30 31.99 0.64
C ARG A 224 9.16 32.14 1.91
N ARG A 225 9.89 31.10 2.33
CA ARG A 225 10.65 31.11 3.58
C ARG A 225 12.10 30.66 3.41
N LEU A 226 12.90 31.54 2.82
CA LEU A 226 14.33 31.66 3.09
C LEU A 226 14.65 33.15 3.28
N GLY A 227 14.36 33.66 4.48
CA GLY A 227 14.92 34.95 4.91
C GLY A 227 16.44 34.82 5.08
N PRO A 228 17.21 35.91 4.97
CA PRO A 228 18.67 35.84 5.10
C PRO A 228 19.03 35.20 6.43
N LEU A 229 19.94 34.21 6.42
CA LEU A 229 20.63 33.84 7.65
C LEU A 229 21.38 35.10 8.08
N VAL A 230 20.98 35.64 9.23
CA VAL A 230 21.65 36.75 9.89
C VAL A 230 23.13 36.36 10.01
N ALA A 231 24.00 37.09 9.31
CA ALA A 231 25.43 36.97 9.52
C ALA A 231 25.74 37.59 10.89
N GLU A 232 25.86 36.73 11.90
CA GLU A 232 26.23 37.15 13.25
C GLU A 232 27.70 37.59 13.24
N SER A 233 27.96 38.85 13.58
CA SER A 233 29.30 39.44 13.66
C SER A 233 30.05 38.84 14.86
N LEU A 234 31.03 37.95 14.63
CA LEU A 234 31.89 37.48 15.71
C LEU A 234 32.95 38.55 16.06
N PRO A 235 33.10 38.93 17.35
CA PRO A 235 33.90 40.07 17.78
C PRO A 235 35.38 39.73 18.01
N VAL A 236 36.25 40.65 17.57
CA VAL A 236 37.62 40.97 18.03
C VAL A 236 38.73 39.91 17.84
N VAL A 237 39.70 40.27 16.99
CA VAL A 237 41.04 39.65 16.93
C VAL A 237 41.80 40.02 18.20
N VAL A 238 41.85 39.13 19.18
CA VAL A 238 42.69 39.31 20.36
C VAL A 238 44.14 39.04 19.98
N ARG A 239 45.06 39.96 20.28
CA ARG A 239 46.49 39.78 19.99
C ARG A 239 47.02 38.61 20.81
N ALA A 240 47.79 37.71 20.20
CA ALA A 240 48.32 36.51 20.85
C ALA A 240 49.07 36.79 22.18
N SER A 241 49.67 37.99 22.31
CA SER A 241 50.31 38.47 23.54
C SER A 241 49.34 38.58 24.73
N GLU A 242 48.09 38.99 24.50
CA GLU A 242 47.09 39.15 25.57
C GLU A 242 46.61 37.81 26.11
N THR A 243 46.50 36.78 25.24
CA THR A 243 46.13 35.43 25.67
C THR A 243 47.24 34.76 26.48
N VAL A 244 48.51 34.95 26.08
CA VAL A 244 49.67 34.43 26.82
C VAL A 244 49.80 35.11 28.18
N GLU A 245 49.64 36.43 28.24
CA GLU A 245 49.69 37.17 29.51
C GLU A 245 48.53 36.79 30.44
N GLY A 246 47.31 36.67 29.91
CA GLY A 246 46.13 36.25 30.67
C GLY A 246 46.29 34.84 31.26
N ARG A 247 46.79 33.89 30.45
CA ARG A 247 47.03 32.51 30.91
C ARG A 247 48.19 32.42 31.90
N GLY A 248 49.23 33.23 31.71
CA GLY A 248 50.34 33.34 32.65
C GLY A 248 49.92 33.89 34.02
N LYS A 249 49.07 34.94 34.04
CA LYS A 249 48.49 35.49 35.29
C LYS A 249 47.65 34.44 36.02
N LEU A 250 46.86 33.64 35.30
CA LEU A 250 46.07 32.55 35.87
C LEU A 250 46.93 31.43 36.48
N TYR A 251 48.01 31.01 35.81
CA TYR A 251 48.90 30.00 36.39
C TYR A 251 49.63 30.52 37.64
N ARG A 252 50.00 31.80 37.64
CA ARG A 252 50.61 32.46 38.81
C ARG A 252 49.62 32.59 39.97
N SER A 253 48.38 33.04 39.73
CA SER A 253 47.39 33.24 40.80
C SER A 253 47.04 31.94 41.52
N HIS A 254 47.03 30.81 40.80
CA HIS A 254 46.77 29.48 41.36
C HIS A 254 48.05 28.73 41.79
N ARG A 255 49.23 29.35 41.70
CA ARG A 255 50.53 28.71 42.00
C ARG A 255 50.73 27.36 41.29
N ALA A 256 50.17 27.22 40.09
CA ALA A 256 50.14 25.99 39.30
C ALA A 256 51.45 25.81 38.50
N ARG A 257 52.57 25.68 39.23
CA ARG A 257 53.94 25.60 38.67
C ARG A 257 54.18 24.31 37.89
N ASP A 258 53.61 23.22 38.37
CA ASP A 258 53.55 21.92 37.71
C ASP A 258 52.98 22.04 36.31
N ARG A 259 51.77 22.62 36.18
CA ARG A 259 51.10 22.77 34.89
C ARG A 259 51.81 23.75 33.96
N ALA A 260 52.43 24.79 34.50
CA ALA A 260 53.21 25.73 33.72
C ALA A 260 54.48 25.06 33.16
N ALA A 261 55.20 24.28 33.97
CA ALA A 261 56.37 23.54 33.55
C ALA A 261 56.03 22.47 32.49
N ASP A 262 54.94 21.73 32.68
CA ASP A 262 54.49 20.72 31.71
C ASP A 262 54.08 21.35 30.39
N ALA A 263 53.38 22.49 30.42
CA ALA A 263 53.00 23.22 29.21
C ALA A 263 54.23 23.72 28.44
N LEU A 264 55.23 24.26 29.13
CA LEU A 264 56.50 24.70 28.52
C LEU A 264 57.25 23.51 27.90
N ARG A 265 57.45 22.44 28.66
CA ARG A 265 58.14 21.21 28.18
C ARG A 265 57.43 20.60 26.99
N THR A 266 56.11 20.49 27.04
CA THR A 266 55.31 19.94 25.93
C THR A 266 55.45 20.80 24.67
N ALA A 267 55.36 22.13 24.80
CA ALA A 267 55.54 23.03 23.66
C ALA A 267 56.96 22.96 23.08
N THR A 268 57.98 22.88 23.92
CA THR A 268 59.38 22.70 23.48
C THR A 268 59.56 21.37 22.76
N LEU A 269 59.04 20.26 23.29
CA LEU A 269 59.13 18.94 22.65
C LEU A 269 58.40 18.93 21.29
N GLN A 270 57.22 19.54 21.19
CA GLN A 270 56.50 19.66 19.92
C GLN A 270 57.32 20.38 18.82
N ARG A 271 58.19 21.33 19.20
CA ARG A 271 59.06 22.05 18.27
C ARG A 271 60.39 21.34 18.00
N LEU A 272 60.93 20.61 18.99
CA LEU A 272 62.18 19.88 18.87
C LEU A 272 62.05 18.57 18.08
N LEU A 273 61.00 17.78 18.34
CA LEU A 273 60.83 16.43 17.78
C LEU A 273 60.91 16.39 16.24
N PRO A 274 60.20 17.26 15.49
CA PRO A 274 60.30 17.29 14.02
C PRO A 274 61.71 17.62 13.51
N ARG A 275 62.47 18.46 14.25
CA ARG A 275 63.85 18.86 13.86
C ARG A 275 64.88 17.76 14.12
N LEU A 276 64.57 16.84 15.03
CA LEU A 276 65.40 15.69 15.37
C LEU A 276 64.99 14.42 14.59
N GLY A 277 63.92 14.49 13.78
CA GLY A 277 63.38 13.31 13.08
C GLY A 277 62.74 12.28 14.00
N LEU A 278 62.33 12.68 15.21
CA LEU A 278 61.75 11.81 16.23
C LEU A 278 60.23 11.99 16.29
N THR A 279 59.53 10.91 16.63
CA THR A 279 58.07 10.90 16.81
C THR A 279 57.70 11.21 18.27
N ALA A 280 56.44 11.59 18.52
CA ALA A 280 55.93 11.82 19.88
C ALA A 280 55.99 10.58 20.79
N GLN A 281 56.10 9.37 20.23
CA GLN A 281 56.28 8.10 20.94
C GLN A 281 57.75 7.74 21.21
N ALA A 282 58.71 8.60 20.84
CA ALA A 282 60.13 8.32 21.10
C ALA A 282 60.40 8.22 22.60
N ASP A 283 61.25 7.28 22.98
CA ASP A 283 61.65 7.10 24.38
C ASP A 283 62.34 8.36 24.93
N GLN A 284 62.09 8.70 26.19
CA GLN A 284 62.59 9.93 26.81
C GLN A 284 64.13 9.98 26.80
N ALA A 285 64.78 8.83 27.01
CA ALA A 285 66.23 8.72 26.94
C ALA A 285 66.76 8.96 25.51
N ALA A 286 66.04 8.51 24.49
CA ALA A 286 66.41 8.73 23.09
C ALA A 286 66.28 10.21 22.70
N VAL A 287 65.23 10.90 23.16
CA VAL A 287 65.06 12.34 22.94
C VAL A 287 66.17 13.13 23.64
N ALA A 288 66.48 12.80 24.90
CA ALA A 288 67.55 13.47 25.65
C ALA A 288 68.92 13.26 25.01
N ALA A 289 69.23 12.05 24.53
CA ALA A 289 70.48 11.76 23.82
C ALA A 289 70.60 12.52 22.49
N ALA A 290 69.52 12.58 21.70
CA ALA A 290 69.51 13.30 20.42
C ALA A 290 69.72 14.81 20.61
N VAL A 291 69.09 15.41 21.62
CA VAL A 291 69.29 16.82 21.97
C VAL A 291 70.72 17.04 22.50
N ALA A 292 71.21 16.16 23.38
CA ALA A 292 72.56 16.25 23.95
C ALA A 292 73.67 16.26 22.88
N VAL A 293 73.57 15.38 21.87
CA VAL A 293 74.51 15.34 20.74
C VAL A 293 74.50 16.65 19.96
N ARG A 294 73.33 17.25 19.78
CA ARG A 294 73.14 18.44 18.96
C ARG A 294 73.51 19.75 19.68
N CYS A 295 73.33 19.78 21.00
CA CYS A 295 73.68 20.91 21.86
C CYS A 295 75.09 20.83 22.47
N GLY A 296 75.77 19.69 22.39
CA GLY A 296 77.05 19.45 23.06
C GLY A 296 76.95 19.44 24.59
N GLN A 297 75.78 19.09 25.13
CA GLN A 297 75.50 19.03 26.57
C GLN A 297 75.43 17.59 27.08
N ASP A 298 75.55 17.41 28.40
CA ASP A 298 75.36 16.10 29.02
C ASP A 298 73.89 15.63 28.94
N SER A 299 73.72 14.36 28.56
CA SER A 299 72.41 13.73 28.36
C SER A 299 71.54 13.68 29.62
N GLN A 300 72.14 13.53 30.81
CA GLN A 300 71.38 13.51 32.06
C GLN A 300 70.85 14.91 32.40
N THR A 301 71.63 15.94 32.15
CA THR A 301 71.24 17.34 32.38
C THR A 301 70.09 17.77 31.46
N VAL A 302 70.13 17.36 30.19
CA VAL A 302 69.05 17.58 29.23
C VAL A 302 67.79 16.81 29.62
N GLY A 303 67.94 15.53 30.01
CA GLY A 303 66.84 14.70 30.49
C GLY A 303 66.14 15.29 31.72
N TYR A 304 66.89 15.81 32.69
CA TYR A 304 66.33 16.49 33.86
C TYR A 304 65.57 17.77 33.48
N THR A 305 66.05 18.52 32.49
CA THR A 305 65.39 19.76 32.04
C THR A 305 64.07 19.45 31.31
N LEU A 306 64.07 18.46 30.41
CA LEU A 306 62.91 18.10 29.58
C LEU A 306 61.86 17.23 30.32
N PHE A 307 62.29 16.35 31.22
CA PHE A 307 61.43 15.32 31.84
C PHE A 307 61.55 15.25 33.38
N GLY A 308 62.32 16.14 34.00
CA GLY A 308 62.53 16.13 35.45
C GLY A 308 61.31 16.58 36.27
N PRO A 309 61.42 16.55 37.61
CA PRO A 309 60.34 16.96 38.51
C PRO A 309 59.92 18.43 38.27
N PRO A 310 58.70 18.80 38.72
CA PRO A 310 58.21 20.17 38.61
C PRO A 310 59.02 21.13 39.52
N PRO A 311 59.20 22.41 39.12
CA PRO A 311 59.93 23.40 39.92
C PRO A 311 59.17 23.76 41.20
N GLY A 312 59.90 23.92 42.30
CA GLY A 312 59.36 24.25 43.62
C GLY A 312 59.07 25.75 43.81
N THR A 313 59.76 26.61 43.07
CA THR A 313 59.66 28.07 43.17
C THR A 313 59.40 28.73 41.81
N ASP A 314 58.93 29.99 41.83
CA ASP A 314 58.70 30.77 40.60
C ASP A 314 60.02 31.06 39.88
N ASP A 315 61.11 31.28 40.63
CA ASP A 315 62.45 31.52 40.08
C ASP A 315 63.00 30.27 39.36
N GLU A 316 62.78 29.08 39.94
CA GLU A 316 63.12 27.81 39.28
C GLU A 316 62.33 27.59 37.98
N LEU A 317 61.05 27.99 37.95
CA LEU A 317 60.22 27.90 36.75
C LEU A 317 60.70 28.85 35.64
N VAL A 318 61.08 30.08 35.99
CA VAL A 318 61.65 31.04 35.03
C VAL A 318 62.98 30.54 34.49
N HIS A 319 63.84 30.00 35.36
CA HIS A 319 65.11 29.41 34.96
C HIS A 319 64.92 28.17 34.06
N LEU A 320 63.91 27.33 34.33
CA LEU A 320 63.51 26.24 33.45
C LEU A 320 63.08 26.76 32.06
N ALA A 321 62.27 27.81 32.01
CA ALA A 321 61.83 28.41 30.74
C ALA A 321 63.01 28.91 29.90
N HIS A 322 63.98 29.58 30.53
CA HIS A 322 65.21 30.02 29.84
C HIS A 322 66.04 28.86 29.31
N ARG A 323 66.25 27.80 30.11
CA ARG A 323 66.97 26.61 29.66
C ARG A 323 66.29 25.92 28.47
N LEU A 324 64.95 25.85 28.47
CA LEU A 324 64.20 25.28 27.36
C LEU A 324 64.32 26.11 26.08
N ASP A 325 64.29 27.45 26.19
CA ASP A 325 64.51 28.36 25.04
C ASP A 325 65.94 28.25 24.48
N ASP A 326 66.94 28.14 25.37
CA ASP A 326 68.34 27.98 24.96
C ASP A 326 68.56 26.66 24.20
N ILE A 327 67.99 25.56 24.69
CA ILE A 327 68.02 24.26 24.00
C ILE A 327 67.31 24.36 22.65
N GLU A 328 66.12 24.97 22.59
CA GLU A 328 65.38 25.16 21.35
C GLU A 328 66.19 25.96 20.31
N ARG A 329 66.87 27.02 20.77
CA ARG A 329 67.72 27.87 19.92
C ARG A 329 68.94 27.14 19.42
N GLN A 330 69.63 26.37 20.28
CA GLN A 330 70.81 25.58 19.89
C GLN A 330 70.46 24.50 18.86
N VAL A 331 69.33 23.80 19.03
CA VAL A 331 68.86 22.81 18.05
C VAL A 331 68.41 23.47 16.74
N ALA A 332 67.94 24.72 16.76
CA ALA A 332 67.57 25.46 15.55
C ALA A 332 68.77 25.91 14.71
N HIS A 333 69.93 26.18 15.34
CA HIS A 333 71.11 26.76 14.71
C HIS A 333 72.23 25.74 14.41
N SER A 334 72.01 24.46 14.73
CA SER A 334 72.93 23.33 14.49
C SER A 334 72.46 22.45 13.34
#